data_AF-A0A5J5IPE1-F1
#
_entry.id   AF-A0A5J5IPE1-F1
#
_cell.length_a   1.000
_cell.length_b   1.000
_cell.length_c   1.000
_cell.angle_alpha   90.00
_cell.angle_beta   90.00
_cell.angle_gamma   90.00
#
_symmetry.space_group_name_H-M   'P 1'
#
loop_
_entity.id
_entity.type
_entity.pdbx_description
1 polymer ?
#
loop_
_entity_poly.entity_id
_entity_poly.type
_entity_poly.pdbx_seq_one_letter_code
_entity_poly.pdbx_strand_id
1 'polypeptide(L)'
;MSPDLKAAASRVVARLSIDREKLVGALFIALGSVGVAIAVFVLAMSASAALPALIGLGVGAVLIVHGILRRNAAERADAALRTLE
;
A
#
# COMPACT_ATOMS: atom_id res chain seq x y z
N MET A 1 33.60 2.00 17.00
CA MET A 1 32.70 2.03 15.83
C MET A 1 32.50 3.50 15.47
N SER A 2 32.97 3.95 14.29
CA SER A 2 32.96 5.38 13.95
C SER A 2 31.51 5.90 13.83
N PRO A 3 31.26 7.19 14.17
CA PRO A 3 29.94 7.82 14.01
C PRO A 3 29.40 7.70 12.59
N ASP A 4 30.27 7.78 11.58
CA ASP A 4 29.90 7.69 10.17
C ASP A 4 29.35 6.31 9.79
N LEU A 5 29.91 5.24 10.37
CA LEU A 5 29.42 3.88 10.12
C LEU A 5 28.01 3.68 10.68
N LYS A 6 27.71 4.29 11.84
CA LYS A 6 26.37 4.25 12.46
C LYS A 6 25.36 5.05 11.63
N ALA A 7 25.75 6.22 11.14
CA ALA A 7 24.92 7.05 10.28
C ALA A 7 24.63 6.37 8.93
N ALA A 8 25.62 5.70 8.33
CA ALA A 8 25.43 4.92 7.10
C ALA A 8 24.47 3.74 7.31
N ALA A 9 24.64 2.96 8.39
CA ALA A 9 23.75 1.86 8.71
C ALA A 9 22.30 2.32 8.95
N SER A 10 22.12 3.44 9.66
CA SER A 10 20.80 4.05 9.90
C SER A 10 20.09 4.43 8.59
N ARG A 11 20.81 5.03 7.64
CA ARG A 11 20.25 5.37 6.31
C ARG A 11 19.83 4.15 5.50
N VAL A 12 20.62 3.07 5.53
CA VAL A 12 20.27 1.82 4.85
C VAL A 12 18.97 1.23 5.43
N VAL A 13 18.85 1.18 6.75
CA VAL A 13 17.63 0.69 7.42
C VAL A 13 16.42 1.57 7.07
N ALA A 14 16.59 2.89 7.03
CA ALA A 14 15.53 3.81 6.63
C ALA A 14 15.06 3.56 5.20
N ARG A 15 15.98 3.39 4.24
CA ARG A 15 15.65 3.05 2.84
C ARG A 15 14.91 1.73 2.71
N LEU A 16 15.38 0.67 3.38
CA LEU A 16 14.71 -0.63 3.37
C LEU A 16 13.30 -0.57 3.98
N SER A 17 13.11 0.23 5.03
CA SER A 17 11.79 0.46 5.63
C SER A 17 10.85 1.15 4.65
N ILE A 18 11.34 2.17 3.93
CA ILE A 18 10.58 2.88 2.89
C ILE A 18 10.19 1.93 1.75
N ASP A 19 11.12 1.12 1.25
CA ASP A 19 10.85 0.18 0.16
C ASP A 19 9.84 -0.91 0.58
N ARG A 20 9.93 -1.37 1.83
CA ARG A 20 8.91 -2.24 2.43
C ARG A 20 7.53 -1.57 2.42
N GLU A 21 7.43 -0.33 2.85
CA GLU A 21 6.15 0.39 2.85
C GLU A 21 5.59 0.61 1.44
N LYS A 22 6.44 0.89 0.45
CA LYS A 22 6.04 0.95 -0.97
C LYS A 22 5.50 -0.40 -1.45
N LEU A 23 6.19 -1.50 -1.16
CA LEU A 23 5.79 -2.85 -1.56
C LEU A 23 4.48 -3.27 -0.91
N VAL A 24 4.34 -3.03 0.40
CA VAL A 24 3.10 -3.35 1.12
C VAL A 24 1.96 -2.49 0.58
N GLY A 25 2.18 -1.19 0.33
CA GLY A 25 1.17 -0.35 -0.30
C GLY A 25 0.74 -0.86 -1.68
N ALA A 26 1.67 -1.33 -2.52
CA ALA A 26 1.36 -1.95 -3.80
C ALA A 26 0.55 -3.25 -3.65
N LEU A 27 0.88 -4.09 -2.66
CA LEU A 27 0.12 -5.30 -2.34
C LEU A 27 -1.33 -4.99 -1.97
N PHE A 28 -1.56 -4.00 -1.13
CA PHE A 28 -2.91 -3.57 -0.74
C PHE A 28 -3.73 -3.08 -1.93
N ILE A 29 -3.11 -2.33 -2.84
CA ILE A 29 -3.75 -1.89 -4.09
C ILE A 29 -4.12 -3.11 -4.94
N ALA A 30 -3.19 -4.03 -5.18
CA ALA A 30 -3.44 -5.21 -6.00
C ALA A 30 -4.57 -6.09 -5.41
N LEU A 31 -4.52 -6.39 -4.12
CA LEU A 31 -5.56 -7.16 -3.44
C LEU A 31 -6.91 -6.45 -3.48
N GLY A 32 -6.93 -5.15 -3.24
CA GLY A 32 -8.15 -4.36 -3.30
C GLY A 32 -8.75 -4.33 -4.71
N SER A 33 -7.93 -4.18 -5.76
CA SER A 33 -8.37 -4.24 -7.15
C SER A 33 -8.94 -5.60 -7.53
N VAL A 34 -8.30 -6.70 -7.11
CA VAL A 34 -8.82 -8.06 -7.32
C VAL A 34 -10.16 -8.25 -6.58
N GLY A 35 -10.26 -7.78 -5.34
CA GLY A 35 -11.51 -7.84 -4.57
C GLY A 35 -12.66 -7.07 -5.23
N VAL A 36 -12.39 -5.86 -5.73
CA VAL A 36 -13.37 -5.07 -6.49
C VAL A 36 -13.81 -5.81 -7.75
N ALA A 37 -12.88 -6.39 -8.51
CA ALA A 37 -13.19 -7.13 -9.73
C ALA A 37 -14.11 -8.33 -9.45
N ILE A 38 -13.82 -9.10 -8.40
CA ILE A 38 -14.66 -10.23 -7.97
C ILE A 38 -16.06 -9.75 -7.57
N ALA A 39 -16.15 -8.65 -6.81
CA ALA A 39 -17.44 -8.12 -6.37
C ALA A 39 -18.31 -7.66 -7.54
N VAL A 40 -17.72 -6.97 -8.53
CA VAL A 40 -18.41 -6.57 -9.77
C VAL A 40 -18.87 -7.81 -10.55
N PHE A 41 -18.01 -8.83 -10.67
CA PHE A 41 -18.36 -10.07 -11.36
C PHE A 41 -19.56 -10.79 -10.72
N VAL A 42 -19.54 -10.91 -9.39
CA VAL A 42 -20.66 -11.53 -8.63
C VAL A 42 -21.96 -10.74 -8.82
N LEU A 43 -21.89 -9.41 -8.77
CA LEU A 43 -23.06 -8.55 -8.99
C LEU A 43 -23.65 -8.71 -10.40
N ALA A 44 -22.79 -8.86 -11.40
CA ALA A 44 -23.20 -9.10 -12.78
C ALA A 44 -23.90 -10.45 -12.98
N MET A 45 -23.58 -11.45 -12.15
CA MET A 45 -24.17 -12.79 -12.23
C MET A 45 -25.48 -12.94 -11.45
N SER A 46 -25.66 -12.18 -10.37
CA SER A 46 -26.92 -12.21 -9.62
C SER A 46 -27.19 -10.90 -8.91
N ALA A 47 -28.33 -10.28 -9.23
CA ALA A 47 -28.82 -9.10 -8.52
C ALA A 47 -29.15 -9.39 -7.04
N SER A 48 -29.47 -10.64 -6.67
CA SER A 48 -29.70 -11.00 -5.27
C SER A 48 -28.42 -11.02 -4.44
N ALA A 49 -27.25 -11.07 -5.09
CA ALA A 49 -25.94 -10.95 -4.44
C ALA A 49 -25.49 -9.50 -4.23
N ALA A 50 -26.38 -8.51 -4.41
CA ALA A 50 -26.06 -7.10 -4.31
C ALA A 50 -25.42 -6.71 -2.97
N LEU A 51 -25.96 -7.18 -1.84
CA LEU A 51 -25.42 -6.82 -0.52
C LEU A 51 -24.00 -7.39 -0.29
N PRO A 52 -23.73 -8.69 -0.51
CA PRO A 52 -22.36 -9.22 -0.49
C PRO A 52 -21.40 -8.51 -1.46
N ALA A 53 -21.86 -8.19 -2.68
CA ALA A 53 -21.04 -7.49 -3.66
C ALA A 53 -20.69 -6.05 -3.21
N LEU A 54 -21.65 -5.33 -2.64
CA LEU A 54 -21.40 -3.99 -2.09
C LEU A 54 -20.39 -4.02 -0.94
N ILE A 55 -20.45 -5.04 -0.08
CA ILE A 55 -19.45 -5.24 0.98
C ILE A 55 -18.07 -5.50 0.35
N GLY A 56 -17.99 -6.37 -0.65
CA GLY A 56 -16.75 -6.65 -1.37
C GLY A 56 -16.15 -5.42 -2.05
N LEU A 57 -16.99 -4.59 -2.69
CA LEU A 57 -16.61 -3.31 -3.27
C LEU A 57 -16.06 -2.36 -2.20
N GLY A 58 -16.75 -2.23 -1.08
CA GLY A 58 -16.33 -1.38 0.04
C GLY A 58 -14.98 -1.80 0.61
N VAL A 59 -14.80 -3.10 0.90
CA VAL A 59 -13.53 -3.64 1.41
C VAL A 59 -12.41 -3.42 0.39
N GLY A 60 -12.66 -3.74 -0.88
CA GLY A 60 -11.68 -3.54 -1.94
C GLY A 60 -11.26 -2.07 -2.10
N ALA A 61 -12.21 -1.15 -2.05
CA ALA A 61 -11.93 0.29 -2.09
C ALA A 61 -11.09 0.74 -0.87
N VAL A 62 -11.40 0.27 0.34
CA VAL A 62 -10.60 0.57 1.53
C VAL A 62 -9.17 0.06 1.38
N LEU A 63 -8.97 -1.15 0.87
CA LEU A 63 -7.62 -1.70 0.63
C LEU A 63 -6.84 -0.85 -0.36
N ILE A 64 -7.46 -0.43 -1.47
CA ILE A 64 -6.84 0.45 -2.48
C ILE A 64 -6.43 1.77 -1.85
N VAL A 65 -7.34 2.45 -1.16
CA VAL A 65 -7.07 3.73 -0.52
C VAL A 65 -5.95 3.59 0.51
N HIS A 66 -6.00 2.55 1.34
CA HIS A 66 -4.96 2.26 2.33
C HIS A 66 -3.60 2.06 1.67
N GLY A 67 -3.54 1.30 0.58
CA GLY A 67 -2.31 1.06 -0.17
C GLY A 67 -1.74 2.33 -0.82
N ILE A 68 -2.59 3.19 -1.37
CA ILE A 68 -2.20 4.51 -1.92
C ILE A 68 -1.61 5.38 -0.81
N LEU A 69 -2.29 5.48 0.35
CA LEU A 69 -1.82 6.30 1.46
C LEU A 69 -0.44 5.84 1.96
N ARG A 70 -0.18 4.52 2.02
CA ARG A 70 1.13 3.98 2.39
C ARG A 70 2.22 4.31 1.37
N ARG A 71 1.93 4.18 0.08
CA ARG A 71 2.87 4.59 -0.98
C ARG A 71 3.20 6.07 -0.92
N ASN A 72 2.19 6.92 -0.77
CA ASN A 72 2.37 8.37 -0.64
C ASN A 72 3.16 8.75 0.62
N ALA A 73 2.94 8.04 1.74
CA ALA A 73 3.74 8.23 2.95
C ALA A 73 5.21 7.82 2.73
N ALA A 74 5.44 6.68 2.07
CA ALA A 74 6.79 6.20 1.76
C ALA A 74 7.52 7.12 0.78
N GLU A 75 6.84 7.67 -0.24
CA GLU A 75 7.40 8.65 -1.17
C GLU A 75 7.81 9.95 -0.46
N ARG A 76 6.99 10.44 0.47
CA ARG A 76 7.34 11.61 1.30
C ARG A 76 8.53 11.34 2.22
N ALA A 77 8.60 10.14 2.81
CA ALA A 77 9.74 9.73 3.64
C ALA A 77 11.03 9.60 2.79
N ASP A 78 10.94 9.08 1.57
CA ASP A 78 12.04 8.98 0.61
C ASP A 78 12.54 10.35 0.15
N ALA A 79 11.64 11.29 -0.07
CA ALA A 79 11.99 12.68 -0.37
C ALA A 79 12.72 13.33 0.81
N ALA A 80 12.21 13.17 2.03
CA ALA A 80 12.85 13.70 3.23
C ALA A 80 14.25 13.09 3.48
N LEU A 81 14.41 11.77 3.26
CA LEU A 81 15.70 11.11 3.44
C LEU A 81 16.76 11.65 2.47
N ARG A 82 16.38 11.90 1.21
CA ARG A 82 17.27 12.50 0.20
C ARG A 82 17.74 13.91 0.54
N THR A 83 17.00 14.68 1.35
CA THR A 83 17.44 16.01 1.82
C THR A 83 18.48 15.96 2.93
N LEU A 84 18.62 14.80 3.60
CA LEU A 84 19.56 14.57 4.69
C LEU A 84 20.85 13.88 4.22
N GLU A 85 20.91 13.50 2.94
CA GLU A 85 22.05 12.85 2.29
C GLU A 85 22.93 13.89 1.58
#